data_AF-A0A1X6ZYK3-F1
#
_entry.id   AF-A0A1X6ZYK3-F1
#
_cell.length_a   1.000
_cell.length_b   1.000
_cell.length_c   1.000
_cell.angle_alpha   90.00
_cell.angle_beta   90.00
_cell.angle_gamma   90.00
#
_symmetry.space_group_name_H-M   'P 1'
#
loop_
_entity.id
_entity.type
_entity.pdbx_description
1 polymer ?
#
loop_
_entity_poly.entity_id
_entity_poly.type
_entity_poly.pdbx_seq_one_letter_code
_entity_poly.pdbx_strand_id
1 'polypeptide(L)'
;MLDEELPDDVAKLRPRKLRLGPDVERLLEGVAGVEVDPKKARETNGLRPKANSVNAARCARCGQIEYITREYCRCGHYLTGQIEDEYLAWERNLAETHERLSTEADRKLKPFRIMALAAIPFIIWPLLYPVLFDDFGSLTTWLWMLPGIAIFGLFGLVQAVVTAELNDSAHALATANFEQFLTERIRVPSNSFT
;
A
#
# COMPACT_ATOMS: atom_id res chain seq x y z
N MET A 1 -17.74 29.08 -7.41
CA MET A 1 -17.11 28.95 -6.08
C MET A 1 -18.22 29.10 -5.07
N LEU A 2 -18.69 27.97 -4.54
CA LEU A 2 -19.63 27.92 -3.42
C LEU A 2 -18.97 26.95 -2.45
N ASP A 3 -18.23 27.53 -1.52
CA ASP A 3 -17.72 26.85 -0.33
C ASP A 3 -18.94 26.61 0.57
N GLU A 4 -19.55 25.44 0.45
CA GLU A 4 -20.48 24.92 1.45
C GLU A 4 -19.68 24.01 2.36
N GLU A 5 -19.16 24.57 3.46
CA GLU A 5 -18.64 23.80 4.58
C GLU A 5 -19.74 22.85 5.08
N LEU A 6 -19.55 21.56 4.84
CA LEU A 6 -20.43 20.54 5.40
C LEU A 6 -20.33 20.57 6.94
N PRO A 7 -21.46 20.48 7.66
CA PRO A 7 -21.44 20.46 9.12
C PRO A 7 -20.65 19.24 9.64
N ASP A 8 -19.76 19.49 10.61
CA ASP A 8 -18.82 18.54 11.22
C ASP A 8 -19.43 17.22 11.72
N ASP A 9 -20.75 17.19 11.93
CA ASP A 9 -21.46 16.00 12.38
C ASP A 9 -21.76 14.98 11.27
N VAL A 10 -21.58 15.34 9.99
CA VAL A 10 -21.68 14.39 8.87
C VAL A 10 -20.43 13.50 8.80
N ALA A 11 -19.27 13.99 9.24
CA ALA A 11 -18.03 13.23 9.33
C ALA A 11 -18.08 12.10 10.39
N LYS A 12 -19.05 12.14 11.31
CA LYS A 12 -19.26 11.12 12.36
C LYS A 12 -20.22 10.00 11.96
N LEU A 13 -20.88 10.10 10.79
CA LEU A 13 -21.72 9.02 10.29
C LEU A 13 -20.81 7.91 9.73
N ARG A 14 -20.35 7.02 10.62
CA ARG A 14 -19.73 5.76 10.20
C ARG A 14 -20.66 5.09 9.17
N PRO A 15 -20.15 4.62 8.03
CA PRO A 15 -20.92 3.72 7.18
C PRO A 15 -21.42 2.58 8.07
N ARG A 16 -22.73 2.28 8.03
CA ARG A 16 -23.28 1.13 8.77
C ARG A 16 -22.50 -0.10 8.30
N LYS A 17 -21.57 -0.55 9.14
CA LYS A 17 -20.91 -1.85 9.02
C LYS A 17 -22.02 -2.87 8.99
N LEU A 18 -22.27 -3.48 7.83
CA LEU A 18 -23.15 -4.63 7.76
C LEU A 18 -22.47 -5.70 6.93
N ARG A 19 -21.80 -6.61 7.64
CA ARG A 19 -22.11 -8.01 7.44
C ARG A 19 -22.90 -8.45 8.67
N LEU A 20 -24.21 -8.58 8.52
CA LEU A 20 -25.02 -9.46 9.36
C LEU A 20 -25.63 -10.50 8.43
N GLY A 21 -25.58 -11.76 8.86
CA GLY A 21 -26.05 -12.88 8.08
C GLY A 21 -27.55 -12.79 7.76
N PRO A 22 -28.00 -13.50 6.71
CA PRO A 22 -29.35 -13.39 6.15
C PRO A 22 -30.48 -13.62 7.17
N ASP A 23 -30.23 -14.40 8.22
CA ASP A 23 -31.24 -14.68 9.26
C ASP A 23 -31.48 -13.51 10.22
N VAL A 24 -30.49 -12.62 10.40
CA VAL A 24 -30.63 -11.42 11.27
C VAL A 24 -31.32 -10.27 10.53
N GLU A 25 -31.15 -10.18 9.20
CA GLU A 25 -31.88 -9.23 8.36
C GLU A 25 -33.38 -9.54 8.32
N ARG A 26 -33.75 -10.83 8.26
CA ARG A 26 -35.15 -11.26 8.29
C ARG A 26 -35.86 -10.95 9.62
N LEU A 27 -35.13 -10.99 10.74
CA LEU A 27 -35.64 -10.59 12.05
C LEU A 27 -35.79 -9.06 12.20
N LEU A 28 -34.95 -8.28 11.50
CA LEU A 28 -35.00 -6.82 11.50
C LEU A 28 -36.06 -6.26 10.52
N GLU A 29 -36.37 -6.95 9.43
CA GLU A 29 -37.49 -6.61 8.54
C GLU A 29 -38.84 -6.60 9.27
N GLY A 30 -39.00 -7.44 10.30
CA GLY A 30 -40.20 -7.46 11.14
C GLY A 30 -40.31 -6.30 12.14
N VAL A 31 -39.23 -5.58 12.42
CA VAL A 31 -39.18 -4.53 13.47
C VAL A 31 -38.96 -3.13 12.88
N ALA A 32 -38.31 -3.03 11.72
CA ALA A 32 -38.03 -1.79 11.02
C ALA A 32 -38.87 -1.68 9.73
N GLY A 33 -40.19 -1.72 9.87
CA GLY A 33 -41.12 -1.33 8.82
C GLY A 33 -41.00 0.16 8.51
N VAL A 34 -39.96 0.57 7.77
CA VAL A 34 -39.96 1.83 7.03
C VAL A 34 -40.51 1.50 5.66
N GLU A 35 -41.80 1.77 5.46
CA GLU A 35 -42.44 1.73 4.15
C GLU A 35 -41.63 2.59 3.18
N VAL A 36 -40.84 1.93 2.34
CA VAL A 36 -40.25 2.57 1.16
C VAL A 36 -41.40 2.72 0.17
N ASP A 37 -42.05 3.88 0.21
CA ASP A 37 -43.10 4.25 -0.73
C ASP A 37 -42.58 4.08 -2.18
N PRO A 38 -43.12 3.12 -2.96
CA PRO A 38 -42.67 2.84 -4.32
C PRO A 38 -42.92 4.02 -5.29
N LYS A 39 -43.71 5.03 -4.89
CA LYS A 39 -43.93 6.25 -5.71
C LYS A 39 -42.75 7.22 -5.69
N LYS A 40 -41.93 7.28 -4.63
CA LYS A 40 -40.75 8.17 -4.57
C LYS A 40 -39.55 7.67 -5.39
N ALA A 41 -39.57 6.42 -5.83
CA ALA A 41 -38.51 5.85 -6.66
C ALA A 41 -38.61 6.25 -8.15
N ARG A 42 -39.72 6.88 -8.59
CA ARG A 42 -40.02 7.14 -10.00
C ARG A 42 -40.04 8.60 -10.43
N GLU A 43 -39.86 9.56 -9.52
CA GLU A 43 -39.54 10.91 -9.93
C GLU A 43 -38.10 10.94 -10.43
N THR A 44 -37.95 11.11 -11.74
CA THR A 44 -36.72 11.54 -12.41
C THR A 44 -36.27 12.85 -11.78
N ASN A 45 -35.55 12.73 -10.66
CA ASN A 45 -34.86 13.83 -10.02
C ASN A 45 -33.94 14.44 -11.07
N GLY A 46 -34.26 15.65 -11.56
CA GLY A 46 -33.42 16.37 -12.54
C GLY A 46 -31.99 16.65 -12.07
N LEU A 47 -31.72 16.34 -10.79
CA LEU A 47 -30.42 16.39 -10.13
C LEU A 47 -29.64 15.07 -10.18
N ARG A 48 -30.13 14.03 -10.89
CA ARG A 48 -29.40 12.77 -11.09
C ARG A 48 -28.85 12.68 -12.51
N PRO A 49 -27.64 12.13 -12.70
CA PRO A 49 -27.06 12.01 -14.03
C PRO A 49 -27.83 10.98 -14.87
N LYS A 50 -27.72 11.11 -16.19
CA LYS A 50 -28.29 10.14 -17.13
C LYS A 50 -27.53 8.81 -16.99
N ALA A 51 -28.24 7.69 -17.05
CA ALA A 51 -27.69 6.34 -16.87
C ALA A 51 -26.47 6.02 -17.76
N ASN A 52 -26.40 6.61 -18.95
CA ASN A 52 -25.34 6.37 -19.93
C ASN A 52 -24.26 7.46 -19.93
N SER A 53 -24.24 8.37 -18.94
CA SER A 53 -23.18 9.37 -18.86
C SER A 53 -21.91 8.76 -18.26
N VAL A 54 -20.74 9.14 -18.75
CA VAL A 54 -19.43 8.70 -18.24
C VAL A 54 -19.26 9.00 -16.74
N ASN A 55 -19.97 10.02 -16.23
CA ASN A 55 -19.91 10.46 -14.84
C ASN A 55 -21.02 9.85 -13.97
N ALA A 56 -21.70 8.78 -14.43
CA ALA A 56 -22.74 8.10 -13.69
C ALA A 56 -22.25 6.76 -13.12
N ALA A 57 -22.49 6.54 -11.84
CA ALA A 57 -22.31 5.25 -11.19
C ALA A 57 -23.60 4.82 -10.50
N ARG A 58 -23.82 3.50 -10.42
CA ARG A 58 -25.01 2.93 -9.78
C ARG A 58 -24.73 2.70 -8.29
N CYS A 59 -25.71 2.92 -7.43
CA CYS A 59 -25.61 2.51 -6.04
C CYS A 59 -25.73 0.99 -5.89
N ALA A 60 -24.84 0.39 -5.09
CA ALA A 60 -24.81 -1.04 -4.83
C ALA A 60 -26.07 -1.59 -4.13
N ARG A 61 -26.85 -0.73 -3.43
CA ARG A 61 -28.08 -1.14 -2.72
C ARG A 61 -29.36 -0.71 -3.43
N CYS A 62 -29.58 0.59 -3.57
CA CYS A 62 -30.86 1.09 -4.08
C CYS A 62 -30.94 1.10 -5.62
N GLY A 63 -29.86 0.77 -6.31
CA GLY A 63 -29.80 0.72 -7.78
C GLY A 63 -29.95 2.07 -8.47
N GLN A 64 -30.04 3.17 -7.72
CA GLN A 64 -30.17 4.52 -8.27
C GLN A 64 -28.84 5.00 -8.85
N ILE A 65 -28.93 5.85 -9.87
CA ILE A 65 -27.77 6.44 -10.54
C ILE A 65 -27.39 7.75 -9.84
N GLU A 66 -26.12 7.87 -9.48
CA GLU A 66 -25.54 9.05 -8.85
C GLU A 66 -24.26 9.47 -9.59
N TYR A 67 -23.77 10.67 -9.32
CA TYR A 67 -22.52 11.15 -9.91
C TYR A 67 -21.31 10.41 -9.33
N ILE A 68 -20.34 10.05 -10.17
CA ILE A 68 -19.11 9.38 -9.77
C ILE A 68 -18.25 10.23 -8.81
N THR A 69 -18.42 11.54 -8.81
CA THR A 69 -17.75 12.47 -7.88
C THR A 69 -18.24 12.36 -6.45
N ARG A 70 -19.36 11.67 -6.20
CA ARG A 70 -19.84 11.42 -4.84
C ARG A 70 -19.18 10.18 -4.25
N GLU A 71 -18.73 10.29 -3.01
CA GLU A 71 -18.19 9.16 -2.26
C GLU A 71 -19.26 8.13 -1.87
N TYR A 72 -20.52 8.57 -1.75
CA TYR A 72 -21.64 7.72 -1.33
C TYR A 72 -22.91 8.08 -2.08
N CYS A 73 -23.77 7.09 -2.29
CA CYS A 73 -25.14 7.34 -2.70
C CYS A 73 -25.90 8.09 -1.61
N ARG A 74 -26.95 8.83 -1.99
CA ARG A 74 -27.87 9.50 -1.06
C ARG A 74 -28.54 8.55 -0.06
N CYS A 75 -28.58 7.24 -0.34
CA CYS A 75 -29.03 6.21 0.61
C CYS A 75 -27.94 5.76 1.61
N GLY A 76 -26.77 6.38 1.60
CA GLY A 76 -25.64 6.07 2.49
C GLY A 76 -24.82 4.83 2.11
N HIS A 77 -25.00 4.28 0.90
CA HIS A 77 -24.26 3.09 0.43
C HIS A 77 -23.28 3.46 -0.67
N TYR A 78 -22.20 2.67 -0.78
CA TYR A 78 -21.20 2.85 -1.82
C TYR A 78 -21.78 2.70 -3.23
N LEU A 79 -21.13 3.37 -4.16
CA LEU A 79 -21.37 3.19 -5.58
C LEU A 79 -20.68 1.89 -6.04
N THR A 80 -21.29 1.20 -6.98
CA THR A 80 -20.76 -0.01 -7.61
C THR A 80 -19.44 0.32 -8.31
N GLY A 81 -18.44 -0.55 -8.16
CA GLY A 81 -17.09 -0.37 -8.73
C GLY A 81 -16.17 0.53 -7.91
N GLN A 82 -16.68 1.41 -7.05
CA GLN A 82 -15.85 2.34 -6.28
C GLN A 82 -14.86 1.64 -5.33
N ILE A 83 -15.28 0.57 -4.66
CA ILE A 83 -14.39 -0.20 -3.76
C ILE A 83 -13.32 -0.95 -4.57
N GLU A 84 -13.65 -1.41 -5.77
CA GLU A 84 -12.71 -2.08 -6.67
C GLU A 84 -11.68 -1.07 -7.21
N ASP A 85 -12.12 0.13 -7.58
CA ASP A 85 -11.24 1.23 -8.01
C ASP A 85 -10.29 1.68 -6.89
N GLU A 86 -10.80 1.80 -5.65
CA GLU A 86 -9.98 2.11 -4.47
C GLU A 86 -8.93 1.00 -4.21
N TYR A 87 -9.32 -0.27 -4.36
CA TYR A 87 -8.41 -1.40 -4.23
C TYR A 87 -7.30 -1.36 -5.30
N LEU A 88 -7.65 -1.15 -6.56
CA LEU A 88 -6.68 -1.04 -7.66
C LEU A 88 -5.77 0.18 -7.52
N ALA A 89 -6.27 1.28 -6.95
CA ALA A 89 -5.44 2.44 -6.63
C ALA A 89 -4.45 2.15 -5.50
N TRP A 90 -4.89 1.46 -4.45
CA TRP A 90 -4.04 1.02 -3.34
C TRP A 90 -2.95 0.05 -3.80
N GLU A 91 -3.29 -0.94 -4.63
CA GLU A 91 -2.34 -1.90 -5.20
C GLU A 91 -1.27 -1.20 -6.06
N ARG A 92 -1.69 -0.24 -6.91
CA ARG A 92 -0.77 0.58 -7.71
C ARG A 92 0.18 1.40 -6.83
N ASN A 93 -0.33 1.98 -5.74
CA ASN A 93 0.50 2.75 -4.80
C ASN A 93 1.54 1.87 -4.09
N LEU A 94 1.18 0.63 -3.73
CA LEU A 94 2.13 -0.34 -3.19
C LEU A 94 3.24 -0.68 -4.19
N ALA A 95 2.88 -0.91 -5.46
CA ALA A 95 3.83 -1.18 -6.52
C ALA A 95 4.77 0.02 -6.76
N GLU A 96 4.23 1.24 -6.83
CA GLU A 96 5.01 2.47 -6.97
C GLU A 96 5.94 2.69 -5.78
N THR A 97 5.47 2.40 -4.56
CA THR A 97 6.30 2.49 -3.34
C THR A 97 7.48 1.52 -3.39
N HIS A 98 7.24 0.27 -3.82
CA HIS A 98 8.30 -0.72 -4.00
C HIS A 98 9.31 -0.29 -5.09
N GLU A 99 8.84 0.25 -6.22
CA GLU A 99 9.71 0.77 -7.28
C GLU A 99 10.55 1.97 -6.80
N ARG A 100 9.95 2.87 -6.00
CA ARG A 100 10.70 3.98 -5.40
C ARG A 100 11.77 3.49 -4.43
N LEU A 101 11.44 2.51 -3.58
CA LEU A 101 12.40 1.93 -2.65
C LEU A 101 13.53 1.19 -3.39
N SER A 102 13.23 0.46 -4.47
CA SER A 102 14.24 -0.25 -5.25
C SER A 102 15.21 0.70 -5.94
N THR A 103 14.70 1.79 -6.52
CA THR A 103 15.54 2.83 -7.13
C THR A 103 16.39 3.58 -6.11
N GLU A 104 15.84 3.87 -4.91
CA GLU A 104 16.60 4.48 -3.82
C GLU A 104 17.70 3.54 -3.28
N ALA A 105 17.37 2.26 -3.11
CA ALA A 105 18.31 1.22 -2.70
C ALA A 105 19.48 1.09 -3.70
N ASP A 106 19.20 1.03 -5.00
CA ASP A 106 20.24 0.96 -6.01
C ASP A 106 21.13 2.22 -6.01
N ARG A 107 20.54 3.40 -5.79
CA ARG A 107 21.29 4.65 -5.66
C ARG A 107 22.21 4.63 -4.45
N LYS A 108 21.74 4.12 -3.31
CA LYS A 108 22.53 3.98 -2.08
C LYS A 108 23.63 2.94 -2.24
N LEU A 109 23.37 1.80 -2.88
CA LEU A 109 24.32 0.70 -3.02
C LEU A 109 25.38 0.92 -4.11
N LYS A 110 25.09 1.69 -5.16
CA LYS A 110 26.02 1.97 -6.27
C LYS A 110 27.41 2.45 -5.82
N PRO A 111 27.57 3.48 -4.95
CA PRO A 111 28.90 3.90 -4.49
C PRO A 111 29.62 2.80 -3.69
N PHE A 112 28.90 2.05 -2.87
CA PHE A 112 29.51 0.97 -2.09
C PHE A 112 29.92 -0.22 -2.96
N ARG A 113 29.19 -0.54 -4.04
CA ARG A 113 29.63 -1.53 -5.03
C ARG A 113 30.96 -1.14 -5.67
N ILE A 114 31.15 0.14 -5.98
CA ILE A 114 32.43 0.64 -6.52
C ILE A 114 33.55 0.51 -5.48
N MET A 115 33.29 0.88 -4.21
CA MET A 115 34.28 0.69 -3.14
C MET A 115 34.60 -0.79 -2.89
N ALA A 116 33.61 -1.67 -2.93
CA ALA A 116 33.82 -3.11 -2.80
C ALA A 116 34.67 -3.67 -3.96
N LEU A 117 34.42 -3.22 -5.19
CA LEU A 117 35.27 -3.57 -6.35
C LEU A 117 36.71 -3.07 -6.16
N ALA A 118 36.90 -1.86 -5.64
CA ALA A 118 38.22 -1.31 -5.33
C ALA A 118 38.93 -2.04 -4.18
N ALA A 119 38.18 -2.74 -3.32
CA ALA A 119 38.72 -3.56 -2.24
C ALA A 119 39.17 -4.97 -2.69
N ILE A 120 38.73 -5.44 -3.86
CA ILE A 120 39.07 -6.77 -4.39
C ILE A 120 40.60 -7.03 -4.45
N PRO A 121 41.44 -6.10 -4.93
CA PRO A 121 42.89 -6.30 -4.96
C PRO A 121 43.47 -6.57 -3.58
N PHE A 122 42.94 -5.96 -2.52
CA PHE A 122 43.42 -6.15 -1.15
C PHE A 122 43.06 -7.52 -0.56
N ILE A 123 42.13 -8.26 -1.17
CA ILE A 123 41.81 -9.64 -0.78
C ILE A 123 42.49 -10.65 -1.71
N ILE A 124 42.40 -10.44 -3.02
CA ILE A 124 42.92 -11.40 -4.00
C ILE A 124 44.44 -11.41 -4.04
N TRP A 125 45.09 -10.24 -4.00
CA TRP A 125 46.55 -10.15 -4.11
C TRP A 125 47.28 -10.87 -2.96
N PRO A 126 46.90 -10.67 -1.68
CA PRO A 126 47.53 -11.40 -0.58
C PRO A 126 47.24 -12.90 -0.59
N LEU A 127 46.13 -13.35 -1.18
CA LEU A 127 45.85 -14.78 -1.35
C LEU A 127 46.69 -15.41 -2.47
N LEU A 128 47.00 -14.66 -3.53
CA LEU A 128 47.85 -15.12 -4.63
C LEU A 128 49.35 -15.09 -4.28
N TYR A 129 49.77 -14.16 -3.42
CA TYR A 129 51.18 -13.94 -3.09
C TYR A 129 51.90 -15.20 -2.55
N PRO A 130 51.35 -15.96 -1.58
CA PRO A 130 51.95 -17.21 -1.09
C PRO A 130 52.07 -18.29 -2.17
N VAL A 131 51.12 -18.35 -3.11
CA VAL A 131 51.13 -19.35 -4.19
C VAL A 131 52.23 -19.05 -5.22
N LEU A 132 52.54 -17.78 -5.44
CA LEU A 132 53.54 -17.34 -6.42
C LEU A 132 54.97 -17.29 -5.85
N PHE A 133 55.11 -17.05 -4.55
CA PHE A 133 56.41 -16.81 -3.90
C PHE A 133 56.74 -17.78 -2.76
N ASP A 134 55.89 -18.80 -2.53
CA ASP A 134 56.07 -19.87 -1.53
C ASP A 134 56.23 -19.37 -0.07
N ASP A 135 55.65 -18.18 0.22
CA ASP A 135 55.72 -17.52 1.52
C ASP A 135 54.35 -17.55 2.23
N PHE A 136 54.00 -18.73 2.75
CA PHE A 136 52.73 -18.99 3.42
C PHE A 136 52.72 -18.51 4.87
N GLY A 137 51.70 -17.72 5.22
CA GLY A 137 51.36 -17.42 6.61
C GLY A 137 52.11 -16.25 7.25
N SER A 138 52.77 -15.40 6.47
CA SER A 138 53.40 -14.20 7.03
C SER A 138 52.33 -13.24 7.59
N LEU A 139 52.63 -12.60 8.71
CA LEU A 139 51.77 -11.58 9.35
C LEU A 139 51.47 -10.41 8.39
N THR A 140 52.36 -10.16 7.42
CA THR A 140 52.20 -9.10 6.41
C THR A 140 51.04 -9.38 5.44
N THR A 141 50.79 -10.65 5.11
CA THR A 141 49.65 -11.08 4.28
C THR A 141 48.33 -10.76 4.96
N TRP A 142 48.22 -11.03 6.27
CA TRP A 142 47.04 -10.70 7.07
C TRP A 142 46.81 -9.19 7.20
N LEU A 143 47.88 -8.41 7.44
CA LEU A 143 47.80 -6.95 7.49
C LEU A 143 47.29 -6.33 6.19
N TRP A 144 47.69 -6.89 5.04
CA TRP A 144 47.22 -6.45 3.73
C TRP A 144 45.74 -6.75 3.47
N MET A 145 45.21 -7.82 4.05
CA MET A 145 43.79 -8.20 3.92
C MET A 145 42.86 -7.38 4.81
N LEU A 146 43.33 -6.81 5.92
CA LEU A 146 42.49 -6.08 6.88
C LEU A 146 41.64 -4.95 6.24
N PRO A 147 42.19 -4.07 5.37
CA PRO A 147 41.40 -3.05 4.70
C PRO A 147 40.31 -3.66 3.80
N GLY A 148 40.65 -4.72 3.08
CA GLY A 148 39.69 -5.44 2.24
C GLY A 148 38.54 -6.01 3.07
N ILE A 149 38.85 -6.76 4.13
CA ILE A 149 37.85 -7.35 5.02
C ILE A 149 36.97 -6.27 5.66
N ALA A 150 37.54 -5.15 6.09
CA ALA A 150 36.79 -4.05 6.68
C ALA A 150 35.79 -3.43 5.68
N ILE A 151 36.22 -3.19 4.43
CA ILE A 151 35.34 -2.64 3.38
C ILE A 151 34.22 -3.63 3.03
N PHE A 152 34.54 -4.91 2.87
CA PHE A 152 33.54 -5.96 2.58
C PHE A 152 32.57 -6.15 3.75
N GLY A 153 33.05 -6.11 4.99
CA GLY A 153 32.20 -6.19 6.19
C GLY A 153 31.23 -5.02 6.28
N LEU A 154 31.71 -3.78 6.06
CA LEU A 154 30.85 -2.60 6.02
C LEU A 154 29.83 -2.67 4.87
N PHE A 155 30.28 -3.10 3.69
CA PHE A 155 29.38 -3.27 2.54
C PHE A 155 28.29 -4.31 2.83
N GLY A 156 28.64 -5.45 3.44
CA GLY A 156 27.69 -6.48 3.82
C GLY A 156 26.63 -5.98 4.81
N LEU A 157 27.03 -5.17 5.80
CA LEU A 157 26.09 -4.56 6.74
C LEU A 157 25.13 -3.59 6.05
N VAL A 158 25.65 -2.69 5.20
CA VAL A 158 24.83 -1.74 4.45
C VAL A 158 23.88 -2.48 3.50
N GLN A 159 24.37 -3.51 2.81
CA GLN A 159 23.56 -4.33 1.93
C GLN A 159 22.44 -5.02 2.71
N ALA A 160 22.75 -5.66 3.84
CA ALA A 160 21.76 -6.35 4.66
C ALA A 160 20.60 -5.42 5.10
N VAL A 161 20.94 -4.23 5.60
CA VAL A 161 19.94 -3.23 6.04
C VAL A 161 19.05 -2.80 4.87
N VAL A 162 19.66 -2.43 3.73
CA VAL A 162 18.91 -1.98 2.55
C VAL A 162 18.06 -3.10 1.96
N THR A 163 18.56 -4.34 1.94
CA THR A 163 17.80 -5.49 1.43
C THR A 163 16.66 -5.92 2.36
N ALA A 164 16.77 -5.67 3.66
CA ALA A 164 15.68 -5.97 4.60
C ALA A 164 14.44 -5.13 4.29
N GLU A 165 14.61 -3.81 4.13
CA GLU A 165 13.51 -2.90 3.77
C GLU A 165 12.88 -3.26 2.40
N LEU A 166 13.72 -3.61 1.43
CA LEU A 166 13.24 -4.09 0.13
C LEU A 166 12.46 -5.40 0.24
N ASN A 167 12.95 -6.35 1.02
CA ASN A 167 12.30 -7.64 1.19
C ASN A 167 10.96 -7.50 1.91
N ASP A 168 10.87 -6.62 2.90
CA ASP A 168 9.62 -6.32 3.60
C ASP A 168 8.58 -5.70 2.64
N SER A 169 9.01 -4.75 1.79
CA SER A 169 8.11 -4.15 0.79
C SER A 169 7.71 -5.14 -0.31
N ALA A 170 8.63 -6.00 -0.76
CA ALA A 170 8.34 -7.06 -1.73
C ALA A 170 7.39 -8.10 -1.14
N HIS A 171 7.56 -8.44 0.14
CA HIS A 171 6.64 -9.33 0.85
C HIS A 171 5.26 -8.69 0.99
N ALA A 172 5.18 -7.40 1.34
CA ALA A 172 3.92 -6.67 1.42
C ALA A 172 3.17 -6.64 0.08
N LEU A 173 3.90 -6.48 -1.03
CA LEU A 173 3.35 -6.58 -2.39
C LEU A 173 2.87 -8.00 -2.70
N ALA A 174 3.67 -9.02 -2.36
CA ALA A 174 3.35 -10.42 -2.64
C ALA A 174 2.16 -10.96 -1.84
N THR A 175 1.95 -10.44 -0.63
CA THR A 175 0.79 -10.79 0.21
C THR A 175 -0.39 -9.84 0.06
N ALA A 176 -0.28 -8.83 -0.82
CA ALA A 176 -1.34 -7.86 -1.04
C ALA A 176 -2.61 -8.59 -1.50
N ASN A 177 -3.65 -8.50 -0.67
CA ASN A 177 -4.95 -9.08 -0.97
C ASN A 177 -6.08 -8.11 -0.58
N PHE A 178 -7.28 -8.39 -1.07
CA PHE A 178 -8.43 -7.54 -0.82
C PHE A 178 -8.82 -7.47 0.67
N GLU A 179 -8.59 -8.52 1.45
CA GLU A 179 -8.87 -8.54 2.89
C GLU A 179 -7.93 -7.60 3.68
N GLN A 180 -6.66 -7.55 3.28
CA GLN A 180 -5.64 -6.67 3.83
C GLN A 180 -5.97 -5.21 3.49
N PHE A 181 -6.35 -4.93 2.24
CA PHE A 181 -6.87 -3.62 1.84
C PHE A 181 -8.05 -3.18 2.71
N LEU A 182 -9.04 -4.05 2.90
CA LEU A 182 -10.19 -3.74 3.77
C LEU A 182 -9.75 -3.48 5.22
N THR A 183 -8.77 -4.24 5.73
CA THR A 183 -8.27 -4.09 7.10
C THR A 183 -7.49 -2.79 7.31
N GLU A 184 -6.64 -2.42 6.36
CA GLU A 184 -5.88 -1.15 6.38
C GLU A 184 -6.81 0.05 6.23
N ARG A 185 -7.81 -0.04 5.34
CA ARG A 185 -8.86 0.97 5.16
C ARG A 185 -9.70 1.18 6.44
N ILE A 186 -9.89 0.14 7.25
CA ILE A 186 -10.66 0.18 8.49
C ILE A 186 -9.83 0.69 9.68
N ARG A 187 -8.51 0.93 9.54
CA ARG A 187 -7.70 1.48 10.64
C ARG A 187 -8.34 2.77 11.15
N VAL A 188 -9.00 2.62 12.30
CA VAL A 188 -9.47 3.69 13.16
C VAL A 188 -8.26 4.59 13.39
N PRO A 189 -8.36 5.92 13.24
CA PRO A 189 -7.31 6.78 13.77
C PRO A 189 -7.20 6.41 15.24
N SER A 190 -6.13 5.68 15.59
CA SER A 190 -5.74 5.52 16.98
C SER A 190 -5.39 6.94 17.38
N ASN A 191 -6.39 7.62 17.93
CA ASN A 191 -6.29 8.81 18.72
C ASN A 191 -4.88 8.88 19.31
N SER A 192 -4.05 9.70 18.68
CA SER A 192 -2.78 10.15 19.22
C SER A 192 -3.14 11.06 20.38
N PHE A 193 -3.61 10.47 21.47
CA PHE A 193 -3.59 11.09 22.77
C PHE A 193 -2.24 10.73 23.39
N THR A 194 -1.39 11.75 23.42
CA THR A 194 -0.32 12.03 24.40
C THR A 194 0.71 10.94 24.67
#